data_AF-A0A182N2W4-F1
#
_entry.id   AF-A0A182N2W4-F1
#
_cell.length_a   1.000
_cell.length_b   1.000
_cell.length_c   1.000
_cell.angle_alpha   90.00
_cell.angle_beta   90.00
_cell.angle_gamma   90.00
#
_symmetry.space_group_name_H-M   'P 1'
#
loop_
_entity.id
_entity.type
_entity.pdbx_description
1 polymer ?
#
loop_
_entity_poly.entity_id
_entity_poly.type
_entity_poly.pdbx_seq_one_letter_code
_entity_poly.pdbx_strand_id
1 'polypeptide(L)' 'MYAMKPIPVQQLPTQQQQQQMATQRQPKLTPITDDYEISNTVLGLGINGKVVQCTSRSSGHKYALKQQQG' A
#
# COMPACT_ATOMS: atom_id res chain seq x y z
N MET A 1 -0.40 16.71 57.63
CA MET A 1 -0.14 17.27 56.29
C MET A 1 0.40 16.15 55.40
N TYR A 2 -0.42 15.57 54.54
CA TYR A 2 0.02 14.46 53.67
C TYR A 2 0.41 15.04 52.30
N ALA A 3 1.68 14.93 51.93
CA ALA A 3 2.19 15.35 50.63
C ALA A 3 1.93 14.23 49.60
N MET A 4 1.01 14.48 48.66
CA MET A 4 0.79 13.60 47.51
C MET A 4 2.02 13.64 46.61
N LYS A 5 2.71 12.50 46.47
CA LYS A 5 3.81 12.35 45.50
C LYS A 5 3.21 12.31 44.10
N PRO A 6 3.76 13.04 43.10
CA PRO A 6 3.24 13.01 41.74
C PRO A 6 3.31 11.60 41.17
N ILE A 7 2.23 11.15 40.54
CA ILE A 7 2.18 9.89 39.83
C ILE A 7 3.07 10.02 38.60
N PRO A 8 4.03 9.11 38.36
CA PRO A 8 4.83 9.15 37.14
C PRO A 8 3.92 8.91 35.94
N VAL A 9 3.76 9.94 35.12
CA VAL A 9 3.07 9.82 33.83
C VAL A 9 3.97 8.97 32.93
N GLN A 10 3.64 7.69 32.77
CA GLN A 10 4.24 6.86 31.74
C GLN A 10 3.88 7.49 30.39
N GLN A 11 4.88 8.12 29.78
CA GLN A 11 4.75 8.80 28.50
C GLN A 11 4.39 7.75 27.45
N LEU A 12 3.14 7.80 26.97
CA LEU A 12 2.75 7.10 25.76
C LEU A 12 3.71 7.56 24.65
N PRO A 13 4.28 6.65 23.85
CA PRO A 13 5.26 7.03 22.83
C PRO A 13 4.67 8.15 21.97
N THR A 14 5.36 9.29 21.99
CA THR A 14 5.03 10.42 21.12
C THR A 14 5.08 9.94 19.68
N GLN A 15 4.17 10.44 18.83
CA GLN A 15 3.96 9.98 17.45
C GLN A 15 5.19 10.08 16.52
N GLN A 16 6.37 10.44 17.03
CA GLN A 16 7.61 10.58 16.29
C GLN A 16 8.38 9.26 16.11
N GLN A 17 8.01 8.15 16.78
CA GLN A 17 8.73 6.87 16.68
C GLN A 17 8.14 5.83 15.70
N GLN A 18 7.06 6.13 14.97
CA GLN A 18 6.45 5.18 14.02
C GLN A 18 6.90 5.35 12.54
N GLN A 19 7.80 6.29 12.22
CA GLN A 19 8.14 6.57 10.82
C GLN A 19 9.23 5.66 10.20
N GLN A 20 9.77 4.68 10.93
CA GLN A 20 10.92 3.92 10.43
C GLN A 20 10.48 2.58 9.81
N MET A 21 10.83 2.40 8.53
CA MET A 21 10.64 1.24 7.64
C MET A 21 9.56 1.32 6.54
N ALA A 22 9.11 2.50 6.13
CA ALA A 22 8.47 2.63 4.82
C ALA A 22 9.56 2.68 3.74
N THR A 23 9.95 1.53 3.19
CA THR A 23 10.74 1.53 1.95
C THR A 23 9.92 2.28 0.90
N GLN A 24 10.42 3.45 0.47
CA GLN A 24 9.77 4.26 -0.55
C GLN A 24 9.60 3.40 -1.81
N ARG A 25 8.36 3.01 -2.13
CA ARG A 25 8.06 2.26 -3.36
C ARG A 25 8.24 3.22 -4.53
N GLN A 26 9.20 2.93 -5.40
CA GLN A 26 9.41 3.70 -6.61
C GLN A 26 8.57 3.13 -7.76
N PRO A 27 7.77 3.94 -8.48
CA PRO A 27 7.04 3.46 -9.63
C PRO A 27 8.01 3.10 -10.77
N LYS A 28 7.70 2.03 -11.51
CA LYS A 28 8.40 1.76 -12.77
C LYS A 28 8.04 2.83 -13.80
N LEU A 29 9.04 3.24 -14.60
CA LEU A 29 8.87 4.22 -15.68
C LEU A 29 8.55 3.57 -17.03
N THR A 30 8.77 2.26 -17.15
CA THR A 30 8.43 1.50 -18.35
C THR A 30 6.93 1.21 -18.41
N PRO A 31 6.35 1.06 -19.61
CA PRO A 31 4.98 0.61 -19.77
C PRO A 31 4.72 -0.70 -19.01
N ILE A 32 3.58 -0.81 -18.33
CA ILE A 32 3.20 -2.04 -17.61
C ILE A 32 3.09 -3.26 -18.55
N THR A 33 2.81 -3.01 -19.83
CA THR A 33 2.67 -4.04 -20.88
C THR A 33 3.98 -4.78 -21.19
N ASP A 34 5.12 -4.22 -20.77
CA ASP A 34 6.43 -4.86 -20.94
C ASP A 34 6.57 -6.07 -20.01
N ASP A 35 6.00 -6.00 -18.80
CA ASP A 35 6.10 -7.04 -17.78
C ASP A 35 4.83 -7.91 -17.68
N TYR A 36 3.67 -7.37 -18.05
CA TYR A 36 2.36 -8.01 -17.84
C TYR A 36 1.48 -7.97 -19.08
N GLU A 37 0.75 -9.06 -19.30
CA GLU A 37 -0.38 -9.09 -20.23
C GLU A 37 -1.66 -8.70 -19.50
N ILE A 38 -2.32 -7.63 -19.96
CA ILE A 38 -3.58 -7.14 -19.36
C ILE A 38 -4.76 -7.82 -20.04
N SER A 39 -5.61 -8.47 -19.26
CA SER A 39 -6.84 -9.10 -19.76
C SER A 39 -8.03 -8.15 -19.66
N ASN A 40 -9.02 -8.36 -20.53
CA ASN A 40 -10.33 -7.71 -20.41
C ASN A 40 -11.21 -8.28 -19.28
N THR A 41 -10.76 -9.38 -18.66
CA THR A 41 -11.46 -10.03 -17.54
C THR A 41 -11.55 -9.07 -16.35
N VAL A 42 -12.77 -8.69 -16.00
CA VAL A 42 -13.06 -7.80 -14.86
C VAL A 42 -13.11 -8.63 -13.59
N LEU A 43 -12.32 -8.26 -12.58
CA LEU A 43 -12.33 -8.91 -11.26
C LEU A 43 -13.22 -8.16 -10.27
N GLY A 44 -13.46 -6.87 -10.49
CA GLY A 44 -14.37 -6.08 -9.68
C GLY A 44 -14.46 -4.62 -10.10
N LEU A 45 -15.43 -3.92 -9.51
CA LEU A 45 -15.64 -2.49 -9.63
C LEU A 45 -15.53 -1.89 -8.23
N GLY A 46 -14.62 -0.95 -8.03
CA GLY A 46 -14.47 -0.23 -6.76
C GLY A 46 -14.89 1.24 -6.89
N ILE A 47 -15.00 1.94 -5.77
CA ILE A 47 -15.41 3.36 -5.68
C ILE A 47 -14.65 4.24 -6.69
N ASN A 48 -13.34 4.00 -6.83
CA ASN A 48 -12.45 4.77 -7.72
C ASN A 48 -12.00 3.99 -8.97
N GLY A 49 -12.82 3.06 -9.49
CA GLY A 49 -12.60 2.48 -10.82
C GLY A 49 -12.55 0.95 -10.90
N LYS A 50 -12.29 0.47 -12.11
CA LYS A 50 -12.29 -0.95 -12.51
C LYS A 50 -11.02 -1.68 -12.04
N VAL A 51 -11.17 -2.93 -11.65
CA VAL A 51 -10.07 -3.87 -11.41
C VAL A 51 -10.14 -4.98 -12.46
N VAL A 52 -9.04 -5.20 -13.17
CA VAL A 52 -8.92 -6.26 -14.20
C VAL A 52 -7.87 -7.28 -13.82
N GLN A 53 -7.92 -8.46 -14.43
CA GLN A 53 -6.87 -9.46 -14.31
C GLN A 53 -5.67 -9.07 -15.20
N CYS A 54 -4.45 -9.21 -14.68
CA CYS A 54 -3.23 -9.22 -15.50
C CYS A 54 -2.39 -10.47 -15.21
N THR A 55 -1.53 -10.85 -16.15
CA THR A 55 -0.69 -12.04 -16.05
C THR A 55 0.76 -11.65 -16.26
N SER A 56 1.66 -12.03 -15.35
CA SER A 56 3.10 -11.79 -15.49
C SER A 56 3.64 -12.56 -16.69
N ARG A 57 4.34 -11.88 -17.59
CA ARG A 57 4.96 -12.48 -18.78
C ARG A 57 6.08 -13.47 -18.43
N SER A 58 6.83 -13.17 -17.38
CA SER A 58 7.97 -14.01 -16.96
C SER A 58 7.56 -15.25 -16.17
N SER A 59 6.54 -15.13 -15.31
CA SER A 59 6.18 -16.18 -14.37
C SER A 59 4.83 -16.86 -14.64
N GLY A 60 3.99 -16.27 -15.50
CA GLY A 60 2.62 -16.76 -15.76
C GLY A 60 1.64 -16.54 -14.61
N HIS A 61 2.06 -15.94 -13.50
CA HIS A 61 1.18 -15.68 -12.36
C HIS A 61 0.15 -14.60 -12.66
N LYS A 62 -1.06 -14.82 -12.14
CA LYS A 62 -2.19 -13.90 -12.26
C LYS A 62 -2.26 -12.93 -11.09
N TYR A 63 -2.54 -11.67 -11.40
CA TYR A 63 -2.67 -10.58 -10.43
C TYR A 63 -3.88 -9.71 -10.76
N ALA A 64 -4.24 -8.82 -9.83
CA ALA A 64 -5.25 -7.80 -10.01
C ALA A 64 -4.59 -6.45 -10.33
N LEU A 65 -5.07 -5.79 -11.39
CA LEU A 65 -4.63 -4.46 -11.81
C LEU A 65 -5.74 -3.44 -11.54
N LYS A 66 -5.49 -2.51 -10.61
CA LYS A 66 -6.35 -1.34 -10.39
C LYS A 66 -5.87 -0.20 -11.28
N GLN A 67 -6.75 0.27 -12.16
CA GLN A 67 -6.49 1.50 -12.91
C GLN A 67 -6.96 2.69 -12.07
N GLN A 68 -6.06 3.64 -11.84
CA GLN A 68 -6.36 4.93 -11.21
C GLN A 68 -5.89 6.03 -12.15
N GLN A 69 -6.75 7.01 -12.39
CA GLN A 69 -6.34 8.27 -13.00
C GLN A 69 -5.93 9.19 -11.84
N GLY A 70 -4.71 9.73 -11.94
CA GLY A 70 -4.15 10.67 -10.96
C GLY A 70 -4.72 12.07 -11.13
#